data_AF-A0A969RB55-F1
#
_entry.id   AF-A0A969RB55-F1
#
_cell.length_a   1.000
_cell.length_b   1.000
_cell.length_c   1.000
_cell.angle_alpha   90.00
_cell.angle_beta   90.00
_cell.angle_gamma   90.00
#
_symmetry.space_group_name_H-M   'P 1'
#
loop_
_entity.id
_entity.type
_entity.pdbx_description
1 polymer ?
#
loop_
_entity_poly.entity_id
_entity_poly.type
_entity_poly.pdbx_seq_one_letter_code
_entity_poly.pdbx_strand_id
1 'polypeptide(L)'
;MIAANLFHYVSEQEDNFLALFPHRYDYIWAEYPDVQEAIDWKTESRHPLTDRLIHQGQYVYGVRFAAETQYSVIDIDTTSRYHPKHDPFAISRIVAALEPLGFVAYVACTSSDSGGIHLYVPFQQKQKSWKLAIALQTLLENAGFKPAAGQLEIFPNPKRYATERTPSLYAAHRLPMQIGSYLLNEDWQLTYSNQAIFVERWQFAQAKNDVCSEAIDQALSTFRRKQYGISGRVDKFLNDLNADIEAGWTGQGQTNFILGRIAMRSYIFGHLLYADCPLEGKPLVDDIVKTARSLPGYQEWCRHQHEIEKRAEEWARCIENSRYFHFGRSKLAPAVLETADSSPQSSWNQKQSESARERICKAIADLLNQNALPFGATARFHALTQYGIGGGSLYRHRDLWHPNFLKADFVCGKPPRPPNALTNVSVDASGVA
;
A
#
# COMPACT_ATOMS: atom_id res chain seq x y z
N MET A 1 34.60 0.93 7.90
CA MET A 1 33.83 -0.13 7.22
C MET A 1 34.10 -1.44 7.93
N ILE A 2 33.21 -1.85 8.84
CA ILE A 2 33.29 -3.17 9.48
C ILE A 2 32.40 -4.07 8.64
N ALA A 3 33.01 -5.00 7.89
CA ALA A 3 32.28 -6.08 7.26
C ALA A 3 31.59 -6.87 8.38
N ALA A 4 30.26 -6.82 8.44
CA ALA A 4 29.51 -7.74 9.26
C ALA A 4 29.75 -9.13 8.67
N ASN A 5 30.64 -9.89 9.33
CA ASN A 5 30.77 -11.32 9.07
C ASN A 5 29.39 -11.94 9.27
N LEU A 6 28.72 -12.29 8.17
CA LEU A 6 27.57 -13.18 8.16
C LEU A 6 28.06 -14.52 8.69
N PHE A 7 27.92 -14.72 10.00
CA PHE A 7 28.23 -16.00 10.62
C PHE A 7 27.20 -17.01 10.09
N HIS A 8 27.67 -17.94 9.26
CA HIS A 8 26.90 -19.08 8.81
C HIS A 8 26.78 -20.07 9.99
N TYR A 9 25.58 -20.61 10.23
CA TYR A 9 25.46 -21.72 11.17
C TYR A 9 26.32 -22.89 10.66
N VAL A 10 26.91 -23.64 11.58
CA VAL A 10 27.71 -24.82 11.21
C VAL A 10 26.71 -25.92 10.83
N SER A 11 26.62 -26.24 9.54
CA SER A 11 25.95 -27.47 9.07
C SER A 11 26.85 -28.64 9.45
N GLU A 12 26.39 -29.44 10.41
CA GLU A 12 27.20 -30.54 10.95
C GLU A 12 26.97 -31.86 10.20
N GLN A 13 25.85 -31.98 9.48
CA GLN A 13 25.50 -33.09 8.58
C GLN A 13 24.71 -32.54 7.38
N GLU A 14 24.86 -33.13 6.19
CA GLU A 14 24.00 -32.84 5.03
C GLU A 14 22.58 -33.40 5.27
N ASP A 15 21.82 -32.72 6.13
CA ASP A 15 20.40 -33.02 6.33
C ASP A 15 19.57 -32.24 5.30
N ASN A 16 19.07 -32.96 4.30
CA ASN A 16 18.26 -32.40 3.21
C ASN A 16 16.97 -31.73 3.70
N PHE A 17 16.40 -32.17 4.83
CA PHE A 17 15.21 -31.58 5.42
C PHE A 17 15.54 -30.26 6.13
N LEU A 18 16.60 -30.24 6.93
CA LEU A 18 17.01 -29.03 7.64
C LEU A 18 17.53 -27.95 6.67
N ALA A 19 18.14 -28.35 5.56
CA ALA A 19 18.60 -27.45 4.50
C ALA A 19 17.45 -26.61 3.88
N LEU A 20 16.20 -27.05 3.98
CA LEU A 20 15.02 -26.31 3.49
C LEU A 20 14.76 -25.01 4.26
N PHE A 21 15.30 -24.86 5.48
CA PHE A 21 14.95 -23.77 6.40
C PHE A 21 16.16 -22.89 6.80
N PRO A 22 16.96 -22.35 5.87
CA PRO A 22 18.32 -21.85 6.16
C PRO A 22 18.44 -20.71 7.20
N HIS A 23 17.34 -20.03 7.56
CA HIS A 23 17.35 -18.98 8.58
C HIS A 23 17.17 -19.57 9.99
N ARG A 24 18.23 -19.53 10.80
CA ARG A 24 18.29 -20.15 12.14
C ARG A 24 18.30 -19.16 13.31
N TYR A 25 18.39 -17.85 13.04
CA TYR A 25 18.33 -16.82 14.08
C TYR A 25 16.89 -16.40 14.36
N ASP A 26 16.68 -15.76 15.52
CA ASP A 26 15.38 -15.26 15.98
C ASP A 26 14.28 -16.34 15.96
N TYR A 27 14.68 -17.59 16.19
CA TYR A 27 13.78 -18.74 16.14
C TYR A 27 12.82 -18.71 17.34
N ILE A 28 11.69 -19.41 17.20
CA ILE A 28 10.75 -19.61 18.31
C ILE A 28 10.89 -21.03 18.84
N TRP A 29 10.68 -21.20 20.13
CA TRP A 29 10.60 -22.51 20.77
C TRP A 29 9.52 -22.54 21.83
N ALA A 30 9.03 -23.72 22.14
CA ALA A 30 8.09 -23.94 23.22
C ALA A 30 8.29 -25.34 23.82
N GLU A 31 7.95 -25.48 25.09
CA GLU A 31 7.80 -26.79 25.71
C GLU A 31 6.62 -27.53 25.08
N TYR A 32 6.64 -28.86 25.16
CA TYR A 32 5.48 -29.65 24.76
C TYR A 32 4.31 -29.25 25.66
N PRO A 33 3.19 -28.80 25.08
CA PRO A 33 2.04 -28.42 25.89
C PRO A 33 1.52 -29.64 26.64
N ASP A 34 1.16 -29.44 27.90
CA ASP A 34 0.29 -30.38 28.60
C ASP A 34 -1.07 -30.43 27.88
N VAL A 35 -1.78 -31.55 28.02
CA VAL A 35 -3.02 -31.82 27.26
C VAL A 35 -3.99 -30.64 27.37
N GLN A 36 -4.30 -30.01 26.23
CA GLN A 36 -5.24 -28.87 26.02
C GLN A 36 -4.73 -27.44 26.31
N GLU A 37 -3.45 -27.23 26.64
CA GLU A 37 -2.93 -25.87 26.80
C GLU A 37 -2.45 -25.25 25.48
N ALA A 38 -2.59 -23.92 25.38
CA ALA A 38 -2.03 -23.16 24.27
C ALA A 38 -0.50 -23.15 24.35
N ILE A 39 0.17 -23.32 23.21
CA ILE A 39 1.63 -23.34 23.15
C ILE A 39 2.17 -21.94 23.49
N ASP A 40 2.92 -21.82 24.58
CA ASP A 40 3.62 -20.59 24.99
C ASP A 40 4.93 -20.42 24.20
N TRP A 41 4.83 -19.81 23.02
CA TRP A 41 5.98 -19.58 22.14
C TRP A 41 6.92 -18.49 22.67
N LYS A 42 8.19 -18.84 22.84
CA LYS A 42 9.28 -17.94 23.25
C LYS A 42 10.21 -17.69 22.08
N THR A 43 10.69 -16.44 21.92
CA THR A 43 11.69 -16.10 20.90
C THR A 43 13.10 -16.20 21.49
N GLU A 44 14.02 -16.83 20.76
CA GLU A 44 15.44 -16.88 21.09
C GLU A 44 16.27 -16.21 19.99
N SER A 45 17.03 -15.19 20.36
CA SER A 45 17.84 -14.36 19.45
C SER A 45 19.34 -14.38 19.78
N ARG A 46 19.75 -14.98 20.90
CA ARG A 46 21.14 -14.93 21.40
C ARG A 46 22.09 -15.83 20.60
N HIS A 47 21.57 -16.89 19.99
CA HIS A 47 22.34 -17.85 19.20
C HIS A 47 21.46 -18.49 18.12
N PRO A 48 22.04 -19.06 17.05
CA PRO A 48 21.25 -19.77 16.04
C PRO A 48 20.73 -21.10 16.61
N LEU A 49 19.59 -21.55 16.07
CA LEU A 49 19.08 -22.90 16.24
C LEU A 49 20.01 -23.89 15.52
N THR A 50 20.50 -24.91 16.23
CA THR A 50 21.39 -25.94 15.68
C THR A 50 20.61 -27.18 15.26
N ASP A 51 21.14 -27.92 14.29
CA ASP A 51 20.53 -29.16 13.80
C ASP A 51 20.38 -30.19 14.94
N ARG A 52 21.37 -30.29 15.83
CA ARG A 52 21.32 -31.16 17.02
C ARG A 52 20.16 -30.85 17.96
N LEU A 53 19.81 -29.57 18.16
CA LEU A 53 18.67 -29.19 19.01
C LEU A 53 17.35 -29.65 18.40
N ILE A 54 17.20 -29.48 17.09
CA ILE A 54 16.02 -29.94 16.36
C ILE A 54 15.90 -31.46 16.45
N HIS A 55 16.99 -32.20 16.23
CA HIS A 55 17.00 -33.66 16.31
C HIS A 55 16.82 -34.22 17.72
N GLN A 56 17.33 -33.53 18.75
CA GLN A 56 17.11 -33.91 20.14
C GLN A 56 15.62 -33.86 20.49
N GLY A 57 14.86 -32.94 19.88
CA GLY A 57 13.41 -32.88 20.01
C GLY A 57 12.95 -32.61 21.44
N GLN A 58 13.76 -31.95 22.27
CA GLN A 58 13.38 -31.60 23.65
C GLN A 58 12.26 -30.56 23.69
N TYR A 59 12.24 -29.67 22.70
CA TYR A 59 11.26 -28.60 22.54
C TYR A 59 10.67 -28.66 21.14
N VAL A 60 9.54 -27.98 20.96
CA VAL A 60 9.02 -27.67 19.63
C VAL A 60 9.67 -26.39 19.14
N TYR A 61 10.17 -26.39 17.92
CA TYR A 61 10.84 -25.25 17.30
C TYR A 61 10.06 -24.68 16.12
N GLY A 62 10.27 -23.39 15.85
CA GLY A 62 9.79 -22.68 14.68
C GLY A 62 10.82 -21.68 14.19
N VAL A 63 10.76 -21.34 12.92
CA VAL A 63 11.74 -20.45 12.26
C VAL A 63 11.05 -19.22 11.68
N ARG A 64 11.84 -18.19 11.41
CA ARG A 64 11.41 -16.96 10.74
C ARG A 64 11.95 -16.90 9.33
N PHE A 65 11.37 -16.02 8.53
CA PHE A 65 11.87 -15.72 7.20
C PHE A 65 13.05 -14.74 7.27
N ALA A 66 14.03 -14.91 6.38
CA ALA A 66 15.10 -13.93 6.17
C ALA A 66 14.65 -12.82 5.19
N ALA A 67 15.59 -11.97 4.76
CA ALA A 67 15.34 -10.94 3.74
C ALA A 67 14.88 -11.55 2.39
N GLU A 68 15.35 -12.75 2.08
CA GLU A 68 14.98 -13.54 0.91
C GLU A 68 14.57 -14.96 1.33
N THR A 69 13.73 -15.60 0.51
CA THR A 69 13.19 -16.94 0.75
C THR A 69 12.97 -17.71 -0.55
N GLN A 70 12.86 -19.03 -0.44
CA GLN A 70 12.54 -19.97 -1.53
C GLN A 70 11.24 -20.74 -1.25
N TYR A 71 10.45 -20.28 -0.29
CA TYR A 71 9.15 -20.86 0.01
C TYR A 71 8.22 -19.84 0.65
N SER A 72 6.95 -20.19 0.71
CA SER A 72 5.93 -19.55 1.53
C SER A 72 5.17 -20.60 2.33
N VAL A 73 4.50 -20.18 3.40
CA VAL A 73 3.59 -21.02 4.19
C VAL A 73 2.24 -20.32 4.28
N ILE A 74 1.18 -21.07 4.03
CA ILE A 74 -0.19 -20.64 4.32
C ILE A 74 -0.65 -21.47 5.51
N ASP A 75 -1.04 -20.81 6.58
CA ASP A 75 -1.53 -21.46 7.80
C ASP A 75 -3.03 -21.23 7.96
N ILE A 76 -3.74 -22.33 8.20
CA ILE A 76 -5.18 -22.42 8.27
C ILE A 76 -5.54 -23.20 9.53
N ASP A 77 -5.97 -22.48 10.56
CA ASP A 77 -6.41 -23.08 11.82
C ASP A 77 -7.62 -23.99 11.65
N THR A 78 -7.79 -24.95 12.55
CA THR A 78 -8.93 -25.88 12.57
C THR A 78 -10.28 -25.15 12.65
N THR A 79 -10.31 -24.00 13.32
CA THR A 79 -11.51 -23.16 13.47
C THR A 79 -11.68 -22.17 12.31
N SER A 80 -10.75 -22.14 11.36
CA SER A 80 -10.80 -21.27 10.19
C SER A 80 -12.00 -21.60 9.32
N ARG A 81 -12.68 -20.55 8.82
CA ARG A 81 -13.71 -20.72 7.79
C ARG A 81 -13.18 -21.32 6.48
N TYR A 82 -11.88 -21.30 6.26
CA TYR A 82 -11.22 -21.84 5.06
C TYR A 82 -10.68 -23.26 5.28
N HIS A 83 -10.85 -23.82 6.48
CA HIS A 83 -10.46 -25.18 6.76
C HIS A 83 -11.33 -26.17 5.95
N PRO A 84 -10.79 -27.26 5.38
CA PRO A 84 -11.55 -28.22 4.57
C PRO A 84 -12.78 -28.83 5.26
N LYS A 85 -12.76 -28.90 6.59
CA LYS A 85 -13.93 -29.32 7.41
C LYS A 85 -15.11 -28.36 7.32
N HIS A 86 -14.87 -27.08 7.05
CA HIS A 86 -15.89 -26.04 6.93
C HIS A 86 -16.18 -25.71 5.46
N ASP A 87 -15.15 -25.71 4.62
CA ASP A 87 -15.26 -25.48 3.17
C ASP A 87 -14.25 -26.35 2.42
N PRO A 88 -14.67 -27.50 1.86
CA PRO A 88 -13.79 -28.44 1.15
C PRO A 88 -13.07 -27.83 -0.06
N PHE A 89 -13.60 -26.75 -0.62
CA PHE A 89 -13.07 -26.10 -1.83
C PHE A 89 -12.29 -24.81 -1.51
N ALA A 90 -12.17 -24.41 -0.25
CA ALA A 90 -11.49 -23.17 0.12
C ALA A 90 -10.01 -23.20 -0.28
N ILE A 91 -9.30 -24.29 0.02
CA ILE A 91 -7.87 -24.40 -0.31
C ILE A 91 -7.63 -24.40 -1.82
N SER A 92 -8.45 -25.11 -2.61
CA SER A 92 -8.30 -25.08 -4.07
C SER A 92 -8.52 -23.67 -4.64
N ARG A 93 -9.46 -22.90 -4.08
CA ARG A 93 -9.68 -21.50 -4.49
C ARG A 93 -8.55 -20.56 -4.01
N ILE A 94 -7.97 -20.82 -2.84
CA ILE A 94 -6.78 -20.10 -2.34
C ILE A 94 -5.61 -20.32 -3.28
N VAL A 95 -5.32 -21.57 -3.65
CA VAL A 95 -4.23 -21.90 -4.58
C VAL A 95 -4.48 -21.29 -5.95
N ALA A 96 -5.71 -21.41 -6.49
CA ALA A 96 -6.09 -20.78 -7.75
C ALA A 96 -5.88 -19.26 -7.73
N ALA A 97 -6.13 -18.58 -6.61
CA ALA A 97 -5.89 -17.15 -6.47
C ALA A 97 -4.39 -16.78 -6.51
N LEU A 98 -3.51 -17.73 -6.20
CA LEU A 98 -2.05 -17.56 -6.16
C LEU A 98 -1.34 -18.06 -7.43
N GLU A 99 -2.05 -18.75 -8.33
CA GLU A 99 -1.54 -19.16 -9.65
C GLU A 99 -0.89 -18.01 -10.44
N PRO A 100 -1.36 -16.75 -10.40
CA PRO A 100 -0.67 -15.65 -11.07
C PRO A 100 0.76 -15.39 -10.58
N LEU A 101 1.12 -15.81 -9.37
CA LEU A 101 2.52 -15.78 -8.88
C LEU A 101 3.33 -17.01 -9.31
N GLY A 102 2.70 -17.99 -9.97
CA GLY A 102 3.30 -19.28 -10.29
C GLY A 102 3.14 -20.34 -9.21
N PHE A 103 2.25 -20.14 -8.24
CA PHE A 103 2.00 -21.10 -7.16
C PHE A 103 0.93 -22.11 -7.62
N VAL A 104 1.37 -23.32 -7.97
CA VAL A 104 0.51 -24.39 -8.53
C VAL A 104 0.58 -25.70 -7.74
N ALA A 105 1.56 -25.86 -6.86
CA ALA A 105 1.76 -27.06 -6.05
C ALA A 105 2.19 -26.71 -4.63
N TYR A 106 1.85 -27.56 -3.66
CA TYR A 106 2.18 -27.38 -2.26
C TYR A 106 2.39 -28.71 -1.55
N VAL A 107 3.02 -28.65 -0.38
CA VAL A 107 3.11 -29.77 0.58
C VAL A 107 2.22 -29.44 1.77
N ALA A 108 1.20 -30.27 2.01
CA ALA A 108 0.29 -30.10 3.14
C ALA A 108 0.71 -30.97 4.33
N CYS A 109 0.71 -30.38 5.52
CA CYS A 109 0.85 -31.10 6.78
C CYS A 109 0.02 -30.43 7.88
N THR A 110 -0.25 -31.14 8.97
CA THR A 110 -0.82 -30.53 10.16
C THR A 110 0.16 -29.53 10.79
N SER A 111 -0.35 -28.42 11.31
CA SER A 111 0.44 -27.42 12.05
C SER A 111 0.58 -27.80 13.52
N SER A 112 -0.41 -28.52 14.07
CA SER A 112 -0.44 -29.03 15.44
C SER A 112 -1.44 -30.20 15.60
N ASP A 113 -1.46 -30.81 16.80
CA ASP A 113 -2.41 -31.88 17.15
C ASP A 113 -3.88 -31.41 17.14
N SER A 114 -4.12 -30.10 17.16
CA SER A 114 -5.47 -29.52 17.03
C SER A 114 -6.08 -29.71 15.63
N GLY A 115 -5.25 -30.09 14.65
CA GLY A 115 -5.66 -30.34 13.27
C GLY A 115 -5.60 -29.14 12.34
N GLY A 116 -4.95 -28.03 12.74
CA GLY A 116 -4.66 -26.92 11.83
C GLY A 116 -3.74 -27.37 10.69
N ILE A 117 -3.68 -26.62 9.60
CA ILE A 117 -3.01 -27.02 8.35
C ILE A 117 -1.97 -25.98 7.95
N HIS A 118 -0.75 -26.44 7.70
CA HIS A 118 0.26 -25.70 6.94
C HIS A 118 0.30 -26.19 5.49
N LEU A 119 0.28 -25.24 4.55
CA LEU A 119 0.59 -25.46 3.15
C LEU A 119 1.94 -24.83 2.83
N TYR A 120 2.97 -25.66 2.67
CA TYR A 120 4.29 -25.20 2.23
C TYR A 120 4.31 -25.09 0.71
N VAL A 121 4.65 -23.91 0.20
CA VAL A 121 4.70 -23.60 -1.23
C VAL A 121 6.14 -23.26 -1.62
N PRO A 122 6.97 -24.25 -1.95
CA PRO A 122 8.37 -24.01 -2.30
C PRO A 122 8.55 -23.63 -3.78
N PHE A 123 9.62 -22.91 -4.09
CA PHE A 123 9.94 -22.46 -5.46
C PHE A 123 11.46 -22.33 -5.65
N GLN A 124 11.93 -22.34 -6.90
CA GLN A 124 13.38 -22.44 -7.19
C GLN A 124 14.13 -21.13 -6.93
N GLN A 125 13.64 -20.01 -7.47
CA GLN A 125 14.37 -18.73 -7.42
C GLN A 125 14.13 -18.01 -6.10
N LYS A 126 15.19 -17.52 -5.46
CA LYS A 126 15.05 -16.70 -4.23
C LYS A 126 14.26 -15.44 -4.53
N GLN A 127 13.27 -15.16 -3.69
CA GLN A 127 12.43 -13.97 -3.77
C GLN A 127 12.61 -13.11 -2.52
N LYS A 128 12.51 -11.78 -2.68
CA LYS A 128 12.51 -10.85 -1.54
C LYS A 128 11.27 -11.10 -0.69
N SER A 129 11.46 -11.53 0.57
CA SER A 129 10.38 -11.97 1.45
C SER A 129 9.30 -10.90 1.65
N TRP A 130 9.67 -9.61 1.70
CA TRP A 130 8.71 -8.53 1.90
C TRP A 130 7.85 -8.29 0.66
N LYS A 131 8.43 -8.43 -0.54
CA LYS A 131 7.69 -8.30 -1.80
C LYS A 131 6.68 -9.42 -1.92
N LEU A 132 7.14 -10.64 -1.65
CA LEU A 132 6.32 -11.84 -1.68
C LEU A 132 5.15 -11.76 -0.71
N ALA A 133 5.40 -11.30 0.53
CA ALA A 133 4.36 -11.13 1.54
C ALA A 133 3.22 -10.21 1.07
N ILE A 134 3.56 -9.05 0.50
CA ILE A 134 2.56 -8.09 0.00
C ILE A 134 1.84 -8.67 -1.22
N ALA A 135 2.55 -9.35 -2.13
CA ALA A 135 1.94 -9.97 -3.30
C ALA A 135 0.91 -11.05 -2.91
N LEU A 136 1.26 -11.93 -1.96
CA LEU A 136 0.36 -12.94 -1.39
C LEU A 136 -0.89 -12.30 -0.79
N GLN A 137 -0.71 -11.31 0.08
CA GLN A 137 -1.84 -10.60 0.70
C GLN A 137 -2.77 -10.00 -0.36
N THR A 138 -2.17 -9.33 -1.36
CA THR A 138 -2.92 -8.59 -2.38
C THR A 138 -3.76 -9.52 -3.24
N LEU A 139 -3.19 -10.62 -3.71
CA LEU A 139 -3.93 -11.57 -4.56
C LEU A 139 -5.06 -12.25 -3.79
N LEU A 140 -4.80 -12.67 -2.55
CA LEU A 140 -5.83 -13.27 -1.70
C LEU A 140 -6.97 -12.28 -1.43
N GLU A 141 -6.66 -11.04 -1.07
CA GLU A 141 -7.68 -10.00 -0.87
C GLU A 141 -8.47 -9.70 -2.13
N ASN A 142 -7.81 -9.65 -3.29
CA ASN A 142 -8.48 -9.40 -4.58
C ASN A 142 -9.39 -10.56 -4.98
N ALA A 143 -9.04 -11.80 -4.62
CA ALA A 143 -9.90 -12.97 -4.78
C ALA A 143 -11.00 -13.07 -3.71
N GLY A 144 -11.12 -12.08 -2.81
CA GLY A 144 -12.17 -12.00 -1.80
C GLY A 144 -11.86 -12.73 -0.49
N PHE A 145 -10.67 -13.28 -0.33
CA PHE A 145 -10.21 -13.84 0.94
C PHE A 145 -9.88 -12.72 1.93
N LYS A 146 -9.96 -13.06 3.21
CA LYS A 146 -9.61 -12.17 4.32
C LYS A 146 -8.48 -12.78 5.12
N PRO A 147 -7.21 -12.53 4.76
CA PRO A 147 -6.07 -12.91 5.58
C PRO A 147 -6.20 -12.30 6.98
N ALA A 148 -6.16 -13.13 8.01
CA ALA A 148 -6.36 -12.74 9.41
C ALA A 148 -5.80 -13.81 10.33
N ALA A 149 -5.32 -13.38 11.50
CA ALA A 149 -4.81 -14.27 12.53
C ALA A 149 -5.88 -15.29 12.96
N GLY A 150 -5.47 -16.55 13.09
CA GLY A 150 -6.34 -17.68 13.42
C GLY A 150 -7.40 -18.03 12.38
N GLN A 151 -7.27 -17.55 11.13
CA GLN A 151 -8.16 -17.88 10.03
C GLN A 151 -7.37 -18.21 8.76
N LEU A 152 -6.60 -17.26 8.26
CA LEU A 152 -5.77 -17.42 7.06
C LEU A 152 -4.52 -16.58 7.26
N GLU A 153 -3.49 -17.19 7.81
CA GLU A 153 -2.20 -16.54 8.02
C GLU A 153 -1.27 -16.86 6.85
N ILE A 154 -0.48 -15.86 6.46
CA ILE A 154 0.45 -15.96 5.34
C ILE A 154 1.86 -15.67 5.83
N PHE A 155 2.79 -16.51 5.38
CA PHE A 155 4.20 -16.38 5.70
C PHE A 155 5.04 -16.45 4.41
N PRO A 156 5.94 -15.49 4.15
CA PRO A 156 6.24 -14.33 4.99
C PRO A 156 5.04 -13.39 5.13
N ASN A 157 4.90 -12.78 6.31
CA ASN A 157 3.80 -11.86 6.59
C ASN A 157 4.16 -10.41 6.18
N PRO A 158 3.18 -9.60 5.75
CA PRO A 158 3.38 -8.18 5.47
C PRO A 158 3.80 -7.44 6.75
N LYS A 159 5.05 -6.97 6.80
CA LYS A 159 5.56 -6.21 7.95
C LYS A 159 4.95 -4.82 7.98
N ARG A 160 4.61 -4.34 9.18
CA ARG A 160 4.38 -2.90 9.41
C ARG A 160 5.75 -2.22 9.48
N TYR A 161 5.92 -1.07 8.84
CA TYR A 161 7.15 -0.27 8.96
C TYR A 161 7.43 -0.01 10.44
N ALA A 162 8.59 -0.45 10.93
CA ALA A 162 9.01 -0.18 12.30
C ALA A 162 9.57 1.25 12.40
N THR A 163 9.29 1.91 13.52
CA THR A 163 10.02 3.11 13.94
C THR A 163 11.49 2.75 14.21
N GLU A 164 12.40 3.69 13.93
CA GLU A 164 13.86 3.55 13.73
C GLU A 164 14.69 2.77 14.77
N ARG A 165 14.11 2.24 15.86
CA ARG A 165 14.84 1.61 16.97
C ARG A 165 14.66 0.09 17.11
N THR A 166 13.78 -0.56 16.36
CA THR A 166 13.64 -2.04 16.39
C THR A 166 13.36 -2.59 14.99
N PRO A 167 14.19 -3.52 14.46
CA PRO A 167 13.86 -4.18 13.20
C PRO A 167 12.58 -5.01 13.37
N SER A 168 11.56 -4.76 12.52
CA SER A 168 10.38 -5.62 12.48
C SER A 168 10.80 -7.00 11.97
N LEU A 169 10.66 -8.03 12.79
CA LEU A 169 10.89 -9.44 12.40
C LEU A 169 9.67 -10.00 11.66
N TYR A 170 9.88 -10.96 10.76
CA TYR A 170 8.74 -11.69 10.17
C TYR A 170 8.12 -12.56 11.25
N ALA A 171 6.82 -12.80 11.18
CA ALA A 171 6.16 -13.82 11.97
C ALA A 171 6.85 -15.17 11.77
N ALA A 172 6.98 -15.91 12.86
CA ALA A 172 7.58 -17.23 12.84
C ALA A 172 6.50 -18.28 12.55
N HIS A 173 6.90 -19.38 11.93
CA HIS A 173 6.05 -20.55 11.79
C HIS A 173 6.75 -21.75 12.41
N ARG A 174 5.97 -22.71 12.89
CA ARG A 174 6.49 -23.99 13.39
C ARG A 174 7.20 -24.76 12.27
N LEU A 175 8.32 -25.44 12.59
CA LEU A 175 8.94 -26.37 11.65
C LEU A 175 8.05 -27.61 11.45
N PRO A 176 7.91 -28.12 10.22
CA PRO A 176 7.10 -29.31 9.97
C PRO A 176 7.78 -30.57 10.52
N MET A 177 7.07 -31.69 10.53
CA MET A 177 7.60 -33.02 10.89
C MET A 177 8.16 -33.12 12.33
N GLN A 178 7.70 -32.24 13.22
CA GLN A 178 7.82 -32.40 14.67
C GLN A 178 6.54 -33.05 15.22
N ILE A 179 6.53 -33.49 16.48
CA ILE A 179 5.35 -34.12 17.13
C ILE A 179 4.08 -33.29 16.90
N GLY A 180 3.04 -33.86 16.29
CA GLY A 180 1.81 -33.13 15.95
C GLY A 180 1.81 -32.42 14.59
N SER A 181 2.89 -32.54 13.82
CA SER A 181 2.95 -32.13 12.42
C SER A 181 3.19 -33.34 11.52
N TYR A 182 2.16 -33.70 10.77
CA TYR A 182 2.13 -34.90 9.94
C TYR A 182 1.63 -34.56 8.54
N LEU A 183 2.18 -35.22 7.52
CA LEU A 183 1.78 -35.06 6.13
C LEU A 183 0.30 -35.40 5.93
N LEU A 184 -0.33 -34.64 5.04
CA LEU A 184 -1.70 -34.87 4.58
C LEU A 184 -1.70 -35.35 3.13
N ASN A 185 -2.73 -36.13 2.77
CA ASN A 185 -3.03 -36.46 1.37
C ASN A 185 -4.02 -35.43 0.77
N GLU A 186 -4.44 -35.66 -0.48
CA GLU A 186 -5.38 -34.78 -1.20
C GLU A 186 -6.77 -34.72 -0.54
N ASP A 187 -7.15 -35.77 0.20
CA ASP A 187 -8.39 -35.86 0.97
C ASP A 187 -8.28 -35.27 2.39
N TRP A 188 -7.18 -34.57 2.70
CA TRP A 188 -6.89 -33.98 4.01
C TRP A 188 -6.79 -35.00 5.16
N GLN A 189 -6.46 -36.25 4.84
CA GLN A 189 -6.22 -37.32 5.80
C GLN A 189 -4.74 -37.50 6.08
N LEU A 190 -4.43 -37.92 7.32
CA LEU A 190 -3.06 -38.25 7.72
C LEU A 190 -2.49 -39.36 6.86
N THR A 191 -1.26 -39.17 6.40
CA THR A 191 -0.50 -40.18 5.66
C THR A 191 0.83 -40.45 6.35
N TYR A 192 1.52 -41.48 5.88
CA TYR A 192 2.83 -41.84 6.41
C TYR A 192 3.79 -40.64 6.31
N SER A 193 4.32 -40.23 7.46
CA SER A 193 5.01 -38.96 7.64
C SER A 193 6.43 -39.21 8.09
N ASN A 194 7.39 -38.80 7.26
CA ASN A 194 8.79 -38.70 7.64
C ASN A 194 9.46 -37.55 6.88
N GLN A 195 10.62 -37.13 7.37
CA GLN A 195 11.37 -36.00 6.80
C GLN A 195 11.80 -36.26 5.35
N ALA A 196 12.17 -37.49 4.98
CA ALA A 196 12.59 -37.83 3.62
C ALA A 196 11.44 -37.66 2.60
N ILE A 197 10.24 -38.14 2.93
CA ILE A 197 9.03 -37.97 2.11
C ILE A 197 8.62 -36.50 2.04
N PHE A 198 8.75 -35.76 3.15
CA PHE A 198 8.51 -34.32 3.13
C PHE A 198 9.45 -33.61 2.14
N VAL A 199 10.74 -33.95 2.14
CA VAL A 199 11.73 -33.42 1.20
C VAL A 199 11.40 -33.79 -0.24
N GLU A 200 11.03 -35.03 -0.51
CA GLU A 200 10.64 -35.48 -1.85
C GLU A 200 9.44 -34.68 -2.38
N ARG A 201 8.38 -34.55 -1.56
CA ARG A 201 7.19 -33.74 -1.91
C ARG A 201 7.54 -32.27 -2.09
N TRP A 202 8.46 -31.74 -1.27
CA TRP A 202 8.95 -30.37 -1.39
C TRP A 202 9.64 -30.15 -2.73
N GLN A 203 10.58 -31.02 -3.10
CA GLN A 203 11.31 -30.94 -4.37
C GLN A 203 10.35 -31.04 -5.56
N PHE A 204 9.35 -31.93 -5.49
CA PHE A 204 8.32 -32.05 -6.52
C PHE A 204 7.49 -30.77 -6.66
N ALA A 205 7.01 -30.20 -5.54
CA ALA A 205 6.27 -28.94 -5.56
C ALA A 205 7.16 -27.77 -6.06
N GLN A 206 8.43 -27.75 -5.64
CA GLN A 206 9.40 -26.73 -6.03
C GLN A 206 9.68 -26.74 -7.54
N ALA A 207 9.72 -27.92 -8.16
CA ALA A 207 9.90 -28.07 -9.59
C ALA A 207 8.68 -27.59 -10.40
N LYS A 208 7.48 -27.60 -9.81
CA LYS A 208 6.24 -27.15 -10.46
C LYS A 208 5.98 -25.66 -10.31
N ASN A 209 6.42 -25.06 -9.21
CA ASN A 209 6.17 -23.65 -8.92
C ASN A 209 7.19 -22.75 -9.63
N ASP A 210 6.73 -22.01 -10.63
CA ASP A 210 7.56 -21.07 -11.41
C ASP A 210 7.27 -19.63 -10.98
N VAL A 211 7.96 -19.20 -9.93
CA VAL A 211 7.70 -17.89 -9.30
C VAL A 211 8.48 -16.80 -10.00
N CYS A 212 7.72 -16.00 -10.75
CA CYS A 212 8.23 -14.93 -11.59
C CYS A 212 8.33 -13.60 -10.81
N SER A 213 9.49 -12.96 -10.83
CA SER A 213 9.73 -11.69 -10.12
C SER A 213 8.85 -10.56 -10.66
N GLU A 214 8.56 -10.60 -11.97
CA GLU A 214 7.69 -9.68 -12.68
C GLU A 214 6.24 -9.79 -12.18
N ALA A 215 5.75 -11.01 -11.92
CA ALA A 215 4.42 -11.23 -11.37
C ALA A 215 4.28 -10.65 -9.96
N ILE A 216 5.32 -10.78 -9.14
CA ILE A 216 5.39 -10.15 -7.81
C ILE A 216 5.35 -8.62 -7.94
N ASP A 217 6.11 -8.04 -8.86
CA ASP A 217 6.14 -6.59 -9.09
C ASP A 217 4.80 -6.06 -9.62
N GLN A 218 4.08 -6.83 -10.44
CA GLN A 218 2.71 -6.51 -10.87
C GLN A 218 1.72 -6.52 -9.70
N ALA A 219 1.79 -7.52 -8.82
CA ALA A 219 0.96 -7.59 -7.62
C ALA A 219 1.24 -6.40 -6.68
N LEU A 220 2.52 -6.02 -6.54
CA LEU A 220 2.92 -4.82 -5.77
C LEU A 220 2.35 -3.52 -6.36
N SER A 221 2.37 -3.37 -7.69
CA SER A 221 1.76 -2.21 -8.34
C SER A 221 0.26 -2.13 -8.01
N THR A 222 -0.43 -3.26 -8.08
CA THR A 222 -1.86 -3.36 -7.74
C THR A 222 -2.12 -3.00 -6.27
N PHE A 223 -1.30 -3.52 -5.35
CA PHE A 223 -1.38 -3.19 -3.93
C PHE A 223 -1.22 -1.70 -3.68
N ARG A 224 -0.17 -1.09 -4.23
CA ARG A 224 0.11 0.34 -4.05
C ARG A 224 -1.01 1.20 -4.66
N ARG A 225 -1.61 0.80 -5.77
CA ARG A 225 -2.82 1.49 -6.29
C ARG A 225 -3.98 1.46 -5.29
N LYS A 226 -4.26 0.31 -4.67
CA LYS A 226 -5.32 0.13 -3.66
C LYS A 226 -5.04 0.91 -2.37
N GLN A 227 -3.82 0.79 -1.83
CA GLN A 227 -3.40 1.44 -0.58
C GLN A 227 -3.54 2.97 -0.64
N TYR A 228 -3.22 3.57 -1.79
CA TYR A 228 -3.29 5.02 -1.98
C TYR A 228 -4.64 5.49 -2.51
N GLY A 229 -5.62 4.60 -2.65
CA GLY A 229 -6.96 4.93 -3.14
C GLY A 229 -6.94 5.50 -4.56
N ILE A 230 -5.99 5.06 -5.40
CA ILE A 230 -5.93 5.45 -6.81
C ILE A 230 -7.21 4.95 -7.46
N SER A 231 -8.15 5.87 -7.62
CA SER A 231 -9.51 5.58 -8.07
C SER A 231 -10.06 6.73 -8.90
N GLY A 232 -10.96 6.40 -9.81
CA GLY A 232 -11.61 7.36 -10.68
C GLY A 232 -10.63 8.19 -11.50
N ARG A 233 -10.58 9.50 -11.23
CA ARG A 233 -9.79 10.48 -12.02
C ARG A 233 -8.28 10.26 -11.91
N VAL A 234 -7.79 9.74 -10.78
CA VAL A 234 -6.36 9.51 -10.58
C VAL A 234 -5.90 8.29 -11.37
N ASP A 235 -6.67 7.21 -11.36
CA ASP A 235 -6.37 6.01 -12.13
C ASP A 235 -6.42 6.29 -13.63
N LYS A 236 -7.45 7.03 -14.09
CA LYS A 236 -7.51 7.51 -15.47
C LYS A 236 -6.26 8.31 -15.83
N PHE A 237 -5.83 9.24 -14.98
CA PHE A 237 -4.65 10.06 -15.25
C PHE A 237 -3.37 9.23 -15.32
N LEU A 238 -3.19 8.26 -14.41
CA LEU A 238 -2.06 7.34 -14.47
C LEU A 238 -2.09 6.46 -15.73
N ASN A 239 -3.26 5.95 -16.12
CA ASN A 239 -3.43 5.16 -17.33
C ASN A 239 -3.18 5.99 -18.59
N ASP A 240 -3.64 7.25 -18.64
CA ASP A 240 -3.34 8.19 -19.73
C ASP A 240 -1.81 8.41 -19.84
N LEU A 241 -1.11 8.60 -18.71
CA LEU A 241 0.36 8.72 -18.69
C LEU A 241 1.06 7.44 -19.14
N ASN A 242 0.59 6.26 -18.72
CA ASN A 242 1.17 4.99 -19.14
C ASN A 242 0.97 4.74 -20.64
N ALA A 243 -0.23 5.00 -21.18
CA ALA A 243 -0.50 4.86 -22.62
C ALA A 243 0.41 5.77 -23.46
N ASP A 244 0.62 7.01 -23.04
CA ASP A 244 1.53 7.96 -23.70
C ASP A 244 3.01 7.49 -23.66
N ILE A 245 3.42 6.77 -22.61
CA ILE A 245 4.79 6.31 -22.40
C ILE A 245 5.05 4.96 -23.09
N GLU A 246 4.14 4.00 -22.93
CA GLU A 246 4.28 2.61 -23.41
C GLU A 246 4.25 2.49 -24.93
N ALA A 247 3.58 3.42 -25.63
CA ALA A 247 3.66 3.54 -27.08
C ALA A 247 5.11 3.79 -27.58
N GLY A 248 5.99 4.25 -26.70
CA GLY A 248 7.39 4.51 -26.98
C GLY A 248 7.58 5.64 -27.99
N TRP A 249 8.68 5.57 -28.73
CA TRP A 249 9.07 6.57 -29.70
C TRP A 249 8.54 6.17 -31.08
N THR A 250 7.62 6.96 -31.62
CA THR A 250 6.92 6.67 -32.88
C THR A 250 7.25 7.68 -33.98
N GLY A 251 7.95 8.76 -33.66
CA GLY A 251 8.32 9.78 -34.62
C GLY A 251 9.34 10.78 -34.11
N GLN A 252 9.90 11.55 -35.05
CA GLN A 252 10.89 12.58 -34.72
C GLN A 252 10.22 13.76 -33.98
N GLY A 253 10.99 14.43 -33.11
CA GLY A 253 10.53 15.60 -32.36
C GLY A 253 9.77 15.30 -31.06
N GLN A 254 9.62 14.02 -30.70
CA GLN A 254 8.86 13.60 -29.51
C GLN A 254 9.60 13.72 -28.17
N THR A 255 10.90 14.06 -28.18
CA THR A 255 11.74 14.07 -26.96
C THR A 255 11.11 14.84 -25.81
N ASN A 256 10.64 16.07 -26.04
CA ASN A 256 10.05 16.88 -24.99
C ASN A 256 8.73 16.31 -24.47
N PHE A 257 7.90 15.77 -25.36
CA PHE A 257 6.63 15.16 -24.97
C PHE A 257 6.86 13.92 -24.10
N ILE A 258 7.68 12.97 -24.59
CA ILE A 258 7.94 11.70 -23.88
C ILE A 258 8.64 11.96 -22.54
N LEU A 259 9.70 12.77 -22.51
CA LEU A 259 10.39 13.09 -21.25
C LEU A 259 9.47 13.79 -20.25
N GLY A 260 8.60 14.70 -20.71
CA GLY A 260 7.62 15.35 -19.86
C GLY A 260 6.61 14.37 -19.26
N ARG A 261 6.14 13.38 -20.03
CA ARG A 261 5.24 12.33 -19.54
C ARG A 261 5.90 11.39 -18.54
N ILE A 262 7.12 10.95 -18.83
CA ILE A 262 7.92 10.13 -17.92
C ILE A 262 8.16 10.91 -16.61
N ALA A 263 8.67 12.14 -16.69
CA ALA A 263 8.93 12.97 -15.52
C ALA A 263 7.67 13.17 -14.66
N MET A 264 6.52 13.41 -15.29
CA MET A 264 5.24 13.56 -14.59
C MET A 264 4.80 12.28 -13.88
N ARG A 265 4.92 11.11 -14.53
CA ARG A 265 4.60 9.81 -13.90
C ARG A 265 5.56 9.50 -12.74
N SER A 266 6.85 9.63 -12.98
CA SER A 266 7.91 9.33 -12.00
C SER A 266 7.84 10.25 -10.79
N TYR A 267 7.60 11.55 -10.99
CA TYR A 267 7.46 12.51 -9.90
C TYR A 267 6.16 12.27 -9.11
N ILE A 268 5.00 12.20 -9.77
CA ILE A 268 3.71 12.13 -9.07
C ILE A 268 3.48 10.76 -8.42
N PHE A 269 3.90 9.68 -9.10
CA PHE A 269 3.54 8.30 -8.75
C PHE A 269 4.74 7.37 -8.54
N GLY A 270 5.99 7.80 -8.71
CA GLY A 270 7.16 6.91 -8.63
C GLY A 270 7.26 6.13 -7.32
N HIS A 271 7.00 6.80 -6.18
CA HIS A 271 6.95 6.18 -4.86
C HIS A 271 5.78 5.19 -4.67
N LEU A 272 4.81 5.21 -5.58
CA LEU A 272 3.68 4.29 -5.61
C LEU A 272 3.87 3.16 -6.60
N LEU A 273 4.78 3.28 -7.55
CA LEU A 273 4.89 2.31 -8.63
C LEU A 273 6.11 1.42 -8.44
N TYR A 274 7.26 2.00 -8.08
CA TYR A 274 8.52 1.24 -8.04
C TYR A 274 9.58 1.77 -7.06
N ALA A 275 9.41 2.97 -6.49
CA ALA A 275 10.32 3.53 -5.49
C ALA A 275 9.73 3.42 -4.07
N ASP A 276 10.59 3.42 -3.04
CA ASP A 276 10.18 3.40 -1.63
C ASP A 276 9.97 4.82 -1.06
N CYS A 277 10.46 5.85 -1.77
CA CYS A 277 10.31 7.25 -1.43
C CYS A 277 10.03 8.09 -2.69
N PRO A 278 9.47 9.32 -2.53
CA PRO A 278 9.31 10.25 -3.63
C PRO A 278 10.62 10.49 -4.40
N LEU A 279 10.53 10.47 -5.73
CA LEU A 279 11.67 10.74 -6.60
C LEU A 279 11.80 12.25 -6.79
N GLU A 280 12.93 12.79 -6.35
CA GLU A 280 13.33 14.19 -6.50
C GLU A 280 14.83 14.24 -6.85
N GLY A 281 15.27 15.32 -7.46
CA GLY A 281 16.65 15.59 -7.85
C GLY A 281 17.23 14.49 -8.73
N LYS A 282 18.43 14.03 -8.38
CA LYS A 282 19.19 13.04 -9.14
C LYS A 282 18.45 11.69 -9.32
N PRO A 283 17.83 11.09 -8.28
CA PRO A 283 16.99 9.91 -8.44
C PRO A 283 15.89 10.04 -9.50
N LEU A 284 15.24 11.20 -9.61
CA LEU A 284 14.22 11.45 -10.62
C LEU A 284 14.82 11.52 -12.03
N VAL A 285 15.97 12.19 -12.18
CA VAL A 285 16.70 12.27 -13.46
C VAL A 285 17.12 10.88 -13.94
N ASP A 286 17.72 10.09 -13.05
CA ASP A 286 18.20 8.75 -13.37
C ASP A 286 17.03 7.84 -13.81
N ASP A 287 15.87 7.95 -13.16
CA ASP A 287 14.66 7.22 -13.54
C ASP A 287 14.09 7.65 -14.90
N ILE A 288 14.07 8.95 -15.18
CA ILE A 288 13.63 9.49 -16.48
C ILE A 288 14.52 8.96 -17.61
N VAL A 289 15.85 9.04 -17.43
CA VAL A 289 16.82 8.57 -18.43
C VAL A 289 16.71 7.07 -18.64
N LYS A 290 16.66 6.30 -17.54
CA LYS A 290 16.51 4.85 -17.59
C LYS A 290 15.25 4.45 -18.37
N THR A 291 14.11 5.06 -18.03
CA THR A 291 12.83 4.78 -18.67
C THR A 291 12.88 5.16 -20.15
N ALA A 292 13.36 6.36 -20.49
CA ALA A 292 13.43 6.85 -21.86
C ALA A 292 14.25 5.93 -22.78
N ARG A 293 15.37 5.42 -22.27
CA ARG A 293 16.27 4.49 -22.98
C ARG A 293 15.69 3.10 -23.17
N SER A 294 14.85 2.64 -22.25
CA SER A 294 14.21 1.32 -22.34
C SER A 294 13.00 1.28 -23.27
N LEU A 295 12.48 2.43 -23.71
CA LEU A 295 11.30 2.48 -24.58
C LEU A 295 11.62 2.11 -26.03
N PRO A 296 10.70 1.42 -26.73
CA PRO A 296 10.89 1.03 -28.12
C PRO A 296 11.03 2.27 -29.02
N GLY A 297 11.90 2.20 -30.02
CA GLY A 297 12.15 3.29 -30.96
C GLY A 297 13.09 4.40 -30.47
N TYR A 298 13.66 4.29 -29.25
CA TYR A 298 14.58 5.32 -28.72
C TYR A 298 15.75 5.60 -29.66
N GLN A 299 16.42 4.55 -30.16
CA GLN A 299 17.56 4.68 -31.05
C GLN A 299 17.20 5.25 -32.43
N GLU A 300 15.97 4.97 -32.91
CA GLU A 300 15.51 5.32 -34.25
C GLU A 300 14.97 6.76 -34.32
N TRP A 301 14.24 7.19 -33.28
CA TRP A 301 13.42 8.40 -33.32
C TRP A 301 13.89 9.50 -32.37
N CYS A 302 14.62 9.17 -31.30
CA CYS A 302 15.18 10.18 -30.40
C CYS A 302 16.44 10.81 -31.02
N ARG A 303 16.39 12.10 -31.35
CA ARG A 303 17.56 12.84 -31.88
C ARG A 303 18.45 13.45 -30.79
N HIS A 304 17.99 13.41 -29.54
CA HIS A 304 18.69 13.99 -28.38
C HIS A 304 19.43 12.93 -27.55
N GLN A 305 19.81 11.80 -28.16
CA GLN A 305 20.51 10.71 -27.45
C GLN A 305 21.79 11.18 -26.76
N HIS A 306 22.54 12.08 -27.40
CA HIS A 306 23.80 12.64 -26.91
C HIS A 306 23.63 13.64 -25.75
N GLU A 307 22.43 14.14 -25.51
CA GLU A 307 22.14 15.11 -24.44
C GLU A 307 20.94 14.72 -23.59
N ILE A 308 20.58 13.42 -23.58
CA ILE A 308 19.35 12.94 -22.96
C ILE A 308 19.33 13.19 -21.45
N GLU A 309 20.48 13.06 -20.79
CA GLU A 309 20.65 13.35 -19.37
C GLU A 309 20.35 14.82 -19.07
N LYS A 310 20.91 15.74 -19.86
CA LYS A 310 20.67 17.18 -19.69
C LYS A 310 19.19 17.54 -19.90
N ARG A 311 18.54 16.93 -20.90
CA ARG A 311 17.10 17.11 -21.14
C ARG A 311 16.26 16.54 -19.99
N ALA A 312 16.66 15.40 -19.42
CA ALA A 312 15.98 14.82 -18.27
C ALA A 312 16.13 15.70 -17.01
N GLU A 313 17.31 16.30 -16.78
CA GLU A 313 17.53 17.28 -15.70
C GLU A 313 16.63 18.52 -15.85
N GLU A 314 16.48 19.04 -17.06
CA GLU A 314 15.57 20.16 -17.33
C GLU A 314 14.13 19.80 -16.97
N TRP A 315 13.65 18.62 -17.40
CA TRP A 315 12.29 18.16 -17.08
C TRP A 315 12.07 17.86 -15.61
N ALA A 316 13.05 17.24 -14.93
CA ALA A 316 13.02 17.02 -13.48
C ALA A 316 12.88 18.35 -12.73
N ARG A 317 13.71 19.35 -13.08
CA ARG A 317 13.62 20.69 -12.50
C ARG A 317 12.29 21.36 -12.79
N CYS A 318 11.76 21.22 -14.00
CA CYS A 318 10.46 21.79 -14.37
C CYS A 318 9.30 21.18 -13.59
N ILE A 319 9.27 19.85 -13.40
CA ILE A 319 8.17 19.19 -12.69
C ILE A 319 8.20 19.46 -11.19
N GLU A 320 9.39 19.51 -10.58
CA GLU A 320 9.58 19.85 -9.16
C GLU A 320 9.10 21.27 -8.83
N ASN A 321 9.28 22.20 -9.76
CA ASN A 321 8.83 23.59 -9.62
C ASN A 321 7.41 23.82 -10.16
N SER A 322 6.71 22.77 -10.57
CA SER A 322 5.38 22.88 -11.15
C SER A 322 4.26 22.89 -10.10
N ARG A 323 3.02 22.90 -10.59
CA ARG A 323 1.81 22.74 -9.75
C ARG A 323 1.54 21.29 -9.31
N TYR A 324 2.26 20.31 -9.86
CA TYR A 324 2.09 18.91 -9.51
C TYR A 324 2.79 18.59 -8.18
N PHE A 325 2.34 17.55 -7.50
CA PHE A 325 2.86 17.11 -6.21
C PHE A 325 2.83 15.59 -6.13
N HIS A 326 3.65 15.02 -5.25
CA HIS A 326 3.65 13.59 -4.97
C HIS A 326 2.28 13.13 -4.48
N PHE A 327 1.66 12.20 -5.20
CA PHE A 327 0.33 11.73 -4.88
C PHE A 327 0.28 11.09 -3.48
N GLY A 328 -0.78 11.40 -2.71
CA GLY A 328 -0.94 10.95 -1.33
C GLY A 328 -0.13 11.74 -0.28
N ARG A 329 0.75 12.65 -0.70
CA ARG A 329 1.37 13.65 0.19
C ARG A 329 0.78 15.02 -0.16
N SER A 330 -0.16 15.51 0.65
CA SER A 330 -0.43 16.95 0.65
C SER A 330 0.88 17.67 0.99
N LYS A 331 1.12 18.87 0.45
CA LYS A 331 2.08 19.79 1.08
C LYS A 331 1.66 19.85 2.55
N LEU A 332 2.43 19.20 3.42
CA LEU A 332 2.42 19.55 4.82
C LEU A 332 2.69 21.04 4.82
N ALA A 333 1.74 21.83 5.32
CA ALA A 333 2.09 23.14 5.84
C ALA A 333 3.34 22.92 6.70
N PRO A 334 4.44 23.67 6.46
CA PRO A 334 5.74 23.37 7.05
C PRO A 334 5.54 23.06 8.53
N ALA A 335 5.97 21.86 8.92
CA ALA A 335 5.96 21.44 10.30
C ALA A 335 6.61 22.56 11.11
N VAL A 336 5.88 23.00 12.13
CA VAL A 336 6.37 23.92 13.15
C VAL A 336 7.54 23.22 13.82
N LEU A 337 8.74 23.43 13.27
CA LEU A 337 9.98 23.35 14.00
C LEU A 337 10.01 24.63 14.82
N GLU A 338 9.88 24.46 16.13
CA GLU A 338 10.15 25.48 17.12
C GLU A 338 11.57 25.99 16.93
N THR A 339 11.70 27.12 16.24
CA THR A 339 12.81 28.03 16.44
C THR A 339 12.22 29.36 16.89
N ALA A 340 12.57 29.70 18.13
CA ALA A 340 12.28 30.97 18.76
C ALA A 340 12.67 32.17 17.88
N ASP A 341 11.95 33.27 18.10
CA ASP A 341 12.16 34.60 17.56
C ASP A 341 11.91 34.82 16.05
N SER A 342 10.63 34.93 15.71
CA SER A 342 10.18 36.00 14.81
C SER A 342 8.67 36.22 14.91
N SER A 343 8.29 37.48 15.06
CA SER A 343 6.92 38.00 15.12
C SER A 343 6.03 37.39 14.03
N PRO A 344 4.76 37.06 14.30
CA PRO A 344 3.92 36.34 13.35
C PRO A 344 3.60 37.22 12.14
N GLN A 345 4.34 37.02 11.05
CA GLN A 345 4.01 37.59 9.76
C GLN A 345 2.76 36.87 9.25
N SER A 346 1.60 37.51 9.46
CA SER A 346 0.29 36.98 9.08
C SER A 346 0.30 36.49 7.62
N SER A 347 -0.15 35.25 7.42
CA SER A 347 -0.13 34.62 6.10
C SER A 347 -0.91 35.50 5.11
N TRP A 348 -0.49 35.53 3.85
CA TRP A 348 -1.13 36.33 2.80
C TRP A 348 -2.65 36.09 2.72
N ASN A 349 -3.10 34.85 2.97
CA ASN A 349 -4.51 34.48 3.04
C ASN A 349 -5.23 35.11 4.24
N GLN A 350 -4.54 35.28 5.37
CA GLN A 350 -5.06 35.90 6.59
C GLN A 350 -5.23 37.41 6.37
N LYS A 351 -4.22 38.08 5.78
CA LYS A 351 -4.32 39.48 5.35
C LYS A 351 -5.44 39.71 4.34
N GLN A 352 -5.62 38.80 3.38
CA GLN A 352 -6.70 38.90 2.40
C GLN A 352 -8.09 38.72 3.04
N SER A 353 -8.21 37.83 4.02
CA SER A 353 -9.43 37.63 4.80
C SER A 353 -9.75 38.83 5.70
N GLU A 354 -8.75 39.39 6.39
CA GLU A 354 -8.90 40.59 7.22
C GLU A 354 -9.32 41.80 6.38
N SER A 355 -8.65 42.04 5.25
CA SER A 355 -9.01 43.10 4.30
C SER A 355 -10.43 42.92 3.72
N ALA A 356 -10.90 41.68 3.52
CA ALA A 356 -12.28 41.43 3.11
C ALA A 356 -13.28 41.77 4.23
N ARG A 357 -12.97 41.42 5.49
CA ARG A 357 -13.80 41.77 6.65
C ARG A 357 -13.86 43.29 6.86
N GLU A 358 -12.73 43.98 6.78
CA GLU A 358 -12.66 45.45 6.88
C GLU A 358 -13.52 46.15 5.82
N ARG A 359 -13.45 45.70 4.56
CA ARG A 359 -14.28 46.24 3.48
C ARG A 359 -15.77 46.04 3.73
N ILE A 360 -16.16 44.88 4.25
CA ILE A 360 -17.55 44.58 4.62
C ILE A 360 -17.99 45.50 5.78
N CYS A 361 -17.19 45.62 6.84
CA CYS A 361 -17.51 46.49 7.98
C CYS A 361 -17.65 47.97 7.56
N LYS A 362 -16.73 48.46 6.72
CA LYS A 362 -16.78 49.84 6.22
C LYS A 362 -18.03 50.09 5.38
N ALA A 363 -18.36 49.18 4.46
CA ALA A 363 -19.56 49.30 3.63
C ALA A 363 -20.84 49.30 4.48
N ILE A 364 -20.89 48.51 5.56
CA ILE A 364 -22.02 48.52 6.50
C ILE A 364 -22.09 49.82 7.29
N ALA A 365 -20.95 50.31 7.79
CA ALA A 365 -20.90 51.57 8.52
C ALA A 365 -21.37 52.74 7.64
N ASP A 366 -20.95 52.78 6.37
CA ASP A 366 -21.39 53.78 5.41
C ASP A 366 -22.91 53.68 5.14
N LEU A 367 -23.45 52.47 4.96
CA LEU A 367 -24.89 52.24 4.77
C LEU A 367 -25.72 52.60 6.02
N LEU A 368 -25.19 52.38 7.22
CA LEU A 368 -25.83 52.80 8.48
C LEU A 368 -25.82 54.31 8.63
N ASN A 369 -24.70 54.97 8.35
CA ASN A 369 -24.57 56.43 8.41
C ASN A 369 -25.51 57.14 7.41
N GLN A 370 -25.78 56.51 6.27
CA GLN A 370 -26.72 57.02 5.26
C GLN A 370 -28.18 56.60 5.51
N ASN A 371 -28.46 55.88 6.60
CA ASN A 371 -29.77 55.30 6.91
C ASN A 371 -30.35 54.43 5.77
N ALA A 372 -29.47 53.86 4.94
CA ALA A 372 -29.80 53.14 3.71
C ALA A 372 -29.63 51.62 3.84
N LEU A 373 -29.32 51.10 5.03
CA LEU A 373 -29.12 49.67 5.24
C LEU A 373 -30.45 48.90 5.13
N PRO A 374 -30.65 48.06 4.09
CA PRO A 374 -31.94 47.38 3.88
C PRO A 374 -32.24 46.37 4.99
N PHE A 375 -33.52 46.08 5.28
CA PHE A 375 -33.88 45.10 6.32
C PHE A 375 -33.72 43.64 5.83
N GLY A 376 -34.02 43.37 4.57
CA GLY A 376 -33.98 42.03 3.99
C GLY A 376 -32.57 41.57 3.61
N ALA A 377 -32.25 40.30 3.84
CA ALA A 377 -30.94 39.71 3.53
C ALA A 377 -30.55 39.86 2.05
N THR A 378 -31.49 39.63 1.12
CA THR A 378 -31.26 39.75 -0.32
C THR A 378 -30.96 41.20 -0.72
N ALA A 379 -31.71 42.15 -0.17
CA ALA A 379 -31.48 43.57 -0.45
C ALA A 379 -30.14 44.06 0.11
N ARG A 380 -29.72 43.60 1.31
CA ARG A 380 -28.38 43.87 1.85
C ARG A 380 -27.27 43.28 0.99
N PHE A 381 -27.45 42.06 0.49
CA PHE A 381 -26.48 41.42 -0.39
C PHE A 381 -26.27 42.27 -1.65
N HIS A 382 -27.35 42.71 -2.31
CA HIS A 382 -27.26 43.58 -3.47
C HIS A 382 -26.60 44.93 -3.15
N ALA A 383 -26.98 45.57 -2.04
CA ALA A 383 -26.34 46.81 -1.59
C ALA A 383 -24.83 46.65 -1.36
N LEU A 384 -24.39 45.56 -0.71
CA LEU A 384 -22.97 45.30 -0.46
C LEU A 384 -22.20 44.90 -1.72
N THR A 385 -22.84 44.26 -2.70
CA THR A 385 -22.21 44.01 -4.00
C THR A 385 -21.97 45.29 -4.80
N GLN A 386 -22.77 46.35 -4.60
CA GLN A 386 -22.54 47.67 -5.21
C GLN A 386 -21.29 48.37 -4.65
N TYR A 387 -20.81 47.97 -3.47
CA TYR A 387 -19.53 48.40 -2.90
C TYR A 387 -18.32 47.61 -3.46
N GLY A 388 -18.50 46.83 -4.52
CA GLY A 388 -17.43 46.05 -5.16
C GLY A 388 -17.00 44.81 -4.39
N ILE A 389 -17.85 44.32 -3.46
CA ILE A 389 -17.57 43.11 -2.67
C ILE A 389 -18.15 41.89 -3.40
N GLY A 390 -17.29 40.93 -3.74
CA GLY A 390 -17.71 39.71 -4.45
C GLY A 390 -18.65 38.84 -3.59
N GLY A 391 -19.67 38.25 -4.22
CA GLY A 391 -20.69 37.45 -3.53
C GLY A 391 -20.12 36.26 -2.74
N GLY A 392 -19.04 35.63 -3.22
CA GLY A 392 -18.35 34.57 -2.48
C GLY A 392 -17.74 35.03 -1.15
N SER A 393 -17.22 36.27 -1.09
CA SER A 393 -16.68 36.85 0.14
C SER A 393 -17.80 37.20 1.13
N LEU A 394 -18.94 37.71 0.65
CA LEU A 394 -20.12 37.96 1.48
C LEU A 394 -20.67 36.67 2.09
N TYR A 395 -20.73 35.59 1.32
CA TYR A 395 -21.18 34.29 1.84
C TYR A 395 -20.23 33.66 2.85
N ARG A 396 -18.93 33.96 2.78
CA ARG A 396 -17.92 33.48 3.74
C ARG A 396 -17.96 34.24 5.07
N HIS A 397 -18.37 35.51 5.04
CA HIS A 397 -18.42 36.40 6.21
C HIS A 397 -19.86 36.88 6.51
N ARG A 398 -20.82 35.95 6.58
CA ARG A 398 -22.24 36.24 6.87
C ARG A 398 -22.45 36.82 8.27
N ASP A 399 -21.52 36.52 9.18
CA ASP A 399 -21.46 37.04 10.55
C ASP A 399 -21.48 38.57 10.60
N LEU A 400 -20.94 39.23 9.58
CA LEU A 400 -20.77 40.69 9.60
C LEU A 400 -21.97 41.47 9.07
N TRP A 401 -22.83 40.90 8.22
CA TRP A 401 -23.85 41.68 7.49
C TRP A 401 -25.25 41.08 7.44
N HIS A 402 -25.36 39.75 7.61
CA HIS A 402 -26.61 39.05 7.38
C HIS A 402 -27.58 39.25 8.56
N PRO A 403 -28.84 39.66 8.35
CA PRO A 403 -29.78 40.00 9.44
C PRO A 403 -29.94 38.89 10.48
N ASN A 404 -30.00 37.64 10.04
CA ASN A 404 -30.16 36.47 10.93
C ASN A 404 -28.92 36.18 11.80
N PHE A 405 -27.74 36.66 11.43
CA PHE A 405 -26.52 36.45 12.21
C PHE A 405 -26.24 37.64 13.15
N LEU A 406 -26.91 38.77 12.94
CA LEU A 406 -26.83 39.98 13.78
C LEU A 406 -27.91 40.02 14.87
N LYS A 407 -28.98 39.23 14.74
CA LYS A 407 -30.00 39.03 15.78
C LYS A 407 -29.59 37.87 16.67
N ALA A 408 -28.73 38.14 17.65
CA ALA A 408 -28.43 37.17 18.70
C ALA A 408 -29.41 37.35 19.86
N ASP A 409 -30.53 36.62 19.82
CA ASP A 409 -31.05 35.88 20.96
C ASP A 409 -31.33 34.44 20.46
N PHE A 410 -30.79 33.47 21.19
CA PHE A 410 -30.62 32.05 20.82
C PHE A 410 -31.90 31.32 20.36
N VAL A 411 -31.78 30.39 19.39
CA VAL A 411 -32.10 28.94 19.56
C VAL A 411 -31.38 28.12 18.47
N CYS A 412 -30.72 27.04 18.93
CA CYS A 412 -30.12 25.97 18.12
C CYS A 412 -31.14 25.33 17.16
N GLY A 413 -30.91 25.48 15.85
CA GLY A 413 -31.63 24.75 14.81
C GLY A 413 -30.72 24.57 13.61
N LYS A 414 -30.46 23.31 13.23
CA LYS A 414 -29.57 22.91 12.13
C LYS A 414 -29.82 23.74 10.86
N PRO A 415 -28.78 24.12 10.09
CA PRO A 415 -28.97 24.88 8.86
C PRO A 415 -29.76 24.04 7.83
N PRO A 416 -30.76 24.63 7.13
CA PRO A 416 -31.43 23.94 6.03
C PRO A 416 -30.46 23.81 4.84
N ARG A 417 -30.56 22.68 4.13
CA ARG A 417 -29.79 22.40 2.91
C ARG A 417 -30.10 23.44 1.82
N PRO A 418 -29.10 23.81 0.99
CA PRO A 418 -29.33 24.69 -0.14
C PRO A 418 -30.27 24.01 -1.17
N PRO A 419 -31.15 24.78 -1.84
CA PRO A 419 -32.05 24.24 -2.85
C PRO A 419 -31.25 23.78 -4.09
N ASN A 420 -31.42 22.51 -4.46
CA ASN A 420 -31.02 22.02 -5.78
C ASN A 420 -31.91 22.70 -6.83
N ALA A 421 -31.28 23.41 -7.75
CA ALA A 421 -31.94 23.90 -8.94
C ALA A 421 -32.23 22.73 -9.91
N LEU A 422 -33.37 22.85 -10.60
CA LEU A 422 -33.86 22.06 -11.75
C LEU A 422 -34.80 20.89 -11.42
N THR A 423 -36.02 21.23 -11.01
CA THR A 423 -37.23 20.55 -11.49
C THR A 423 -37.64 21.14 -12.83
N ASN A 424 -37.57 20.34 -13.90
CA ASN A 424 -38.29 20.62 -15.13
C ASN A 424 -39.77 20.26 -14.91
N VAL A 425 -40.62 21.21 -15.28
CA VAL A 425 -42.08 21.13 -15.22
C VAL A 425 -42.61 20.28 -16.37
N SER A 426 -43.64 19.54 -16.02
CA SER A 426 -44.55 18.67 -16.76
C SER A 426 -45.14 19.27 -18.04
N VAL A 427 -45.47 18.40 -19.00
CA VAL A 427 -46.62 18.59 -19.88
C VAL A 427 -47.43 17.29 -19.87
N ASP A 428 -48.67 17.41 -19.42
CA ASP A 428 -49.73 16.39 -19.48
C ASP A 428 -50.15 16.10 -20.92
N ALA A 429 -50.53 14.87 -21.20
CA ALA A 429 -51.58 14.56 -22.17
C ALA A 429 -52.25 13.21 -21.84
N SER A 430 -53.47 13.30 -21.29
CA SER A 430 -54.66 12.50 -21.62
C SER A 430 -54.53 10.98 -21.82
N GLY A 431 -55.17 10.21 -20.92
CA GLY A 431 -55.44 8.80 -21.12
C GLY A 431 -56.57 8.51 -22.12
N VAL A 432 -56.66 7.26 -22.57
CA VAL A 432 -57.88 6.50 -22.92
C VAL A 432 -57.50 5.00 -22.94
N ALA A 433 -58.37 4.19 -22.33
CA ALA A 433 -58.48 2.72 -22.36
C ALA A 433 -57.44 1.88 -21.59
#